data_AF-A0A2A5AT55-F1
#
_entry.id   AF-A0A2A5AT55-F1
#
_cell.length_a   1.000
_cell.length_b   1.000
_cell.length_c   1.000
_cell.angle_alpha   90.00
_cell.angle_beta   90.00
_cell.angle_gamma   90.00
#
_symmetry.space_group_name_H-M   'P 1'
#
loop_
_entity.id
_entity.type
_entity.pdbx_description
1 polymer ?
#
loop_
_entity_poly.entity_id
_entity_poly.type
_entity_poly.pdbx_seq_one_letter_code
_entity_poly.pdbx_strand_id
1 'polypeptide(L)'
;MARVAKRLRVLRMTDEERIEYHKYLKESAVQEDILHAATERGREEGVEEGMEKGREEGREEGREEGLSKGAKLANIKAAKAMLVKGLDIDLISQISELSIDEIMELKN
;
A
#
# COMPACT_ATOMS: atom_id res chain seq x y z
N MET A 1 -23.99 18.19 -39.48
CA MET A 1 -23.34 18.19 -40.81
C MET A 1 -22.28 17.08 -40.99
N ALA A 2 -21.36 16.86 -40.04
CA ALA A 2 -20.26 15.88 -40.18
C ALA A 2 -20.70 14.41 -40.43
N ARG A 3 -21.77 13.93 -39.77
CA ARG A 3 -22.27 12.54 -39.92
C ARG A 3 -22.82 12.23 -41.32
N VAL A 4 -23.51 13.20 -41.94
CA VAL A 4 -24.09 13.07 -43.29
C VAL A 4 -22.99 13.06 -44.35
N ALA A 5 -21.99 13.94 -44.22
CA ALA A 5 -20.83 13.99 -45.10
C ALA A 5 -19.98 12.71 -45.05
N LYS A 6 -19.83 12.09 -43.86
CA LYS A 6 -19.10 10.83 -43.68
C LYS A 6 -19.81 9.67 -44.38
N ARG A 7 -21.15 9.56 -44.21
CA ARG A 7 -21.98 8.56 -44.90
C ARG A 7 -21.95 8.72 -46.43
N LEU A 8 -22.06 9.95 -46.93
CA LEU A 8 -22.01 10.22 -48.37
C LEU A 8 -20.66 9.81 -48.99
N ARG A 9 -19.57 9.92 -48.23
CA ARG A 9 -18.22 9.55 -48.66
C ARG A 9 -18.05 8.02 -48.76
N VAL A 10 -18.60 7.27 -47.81
CA VAL A 10 -18.61 5.79 -47.84
C VAL A 10 -19.48 5.24 -48.97
N LEU A 11 -20.58 5.92 -49.31
CA LEU A 11 -21.44 5.54 -50.43
C LEU A 11 -20.82 5.80 -51.81
N ARG A 12 -19.77 6.63 -51.88
CA ARG A 12 -19.01 6.91 -53.12
C ARG A 12 -17.81 5.97 -53.32
N MET A 13 -17.50 5.13 -52.34
CA MET A 13 -16.43 4.13 -52.42
C MET A 13 -16.86 2.95 -53.30
N THR A 14 -15.90 2.33 -53.97
CA THR A 14 -16.11 1.02 -54.61
C THR A 14 -16.38 -0.07 -53.56
N ASP A 15 -16.89 -1.21 -54.00
CA ASP A 15 -17.16 -2.32 -53.07
C ASP A 15 -15.87 -2.84 -52.41
N GLU A 16 -14.75 -2.85 -53.14
CA GLU A 16 -13.42 -3.22 -52.64
C GLU A 16 -12.92 -2.24 -51.56
N GLU A 17 -12.99 -0.94 -51.84
CA GLU A 17 -12.61 0.12 -50.88
C GLU A 17 -13.48 0.08 -49.62
N ARG A 18 -14.76 -0.25 -49.75
CA ARG A 18 -15.69 -0.37 -48.61
C ARG A 18 -15.34 -1.58 -47.74
N ILE A 19 -14.96 -2.70 -48.34
CA ILE A 19 -14.51 -3.90 -47.61
C ILE A 19 -13.26 -3.59 -46.80
N GLU A 20 -12.27 -2.93 -47.41
CA GLU A 20 -11.03 -2.54 -46.73
C GLU A 20 -11.29 -1.53 -45.61
N TYR A 21 -12.15 -0.53 -45.85
CA TYR A 21 -12.57 0.44 -44.84
C TYR A 21 -13.24 -0.23 -43.63
N HIS A 22 -14.14 -1.19 -43.85
CA HIS A 22 -14.77 -1.94 -42.76
C HIS A 22 -13.78 -2.82 -42.01
N LYS A 23 -12.82 -3.44 -42.71
CA LYS A 23 -11.75 -4.21 -42.08
C LYS A 23 -10.90 -3.33 -41.16
N TYR A 24 -10.45 -2.17 -41.65
CA TYR A 24 -9.72 -1.19 -40.87
C TYR A 24 -10.50 -0.73 -39.63
N LEU A 25 -11.80 -0.41 -39.79
CA LEU A 25 -12.64 0.00 -38.66
C LEU A 25 -12.74 -1.10 -37.59
N LYS A 26 -12.87 -2.36 -38.03
CA LYS A 26 -12.93 -3.50 -37.10
C LYS A 26 -11.61 -3.69 -36.36
N GLU A 27 -10.49 -3.61 -37.06
CA GLU A 27 -9.14 -3.71 -36.45
C GLU A 27 -8.91 -2.57 -35.45
N SER A 28 -9.28 -1.34 -35.80
CA SER A 28 -9.17 -0.18 -34.91
C SER A 28 -10.02 -0.35 -33.65
N ALA A 29 -11.26 -0.84 -33.77
CA ALA A 29 -12.12 -1.10 -32.62
C ALA A 29 -11.54 -2.17 -31.69
N VAL A 30 -11.00 -3.26 -32.27
CA VAL A 30 -10.34 -4.31 -31.48
C VAL A 30 -9.11 -3.78 -30.74
N GLN A 31 -8.30 -2.93 -31.38
CA GLN A 31 -7.14 -2.31 -30.72
C GLN A 31 -7.56 -1.39 -29.56
N GLU A 32 -8.61 -0.60 -29.76
CA GLU A 32 -9.17 0.26 -28.71
C GLU A 32 -9.68 -0.56 -27.52
N ASP A 33 -10.40 -1.65 -27.78
CA ASP A 33 -10.88 -2.57 -26.74
C ASP A 33 -9.72 -3.21 -25.95
N ILE A 34 -8.67 -3.65 -26.65
CA ILE A 34 -7.47 -4.22 -26.01
C ILE A 34 -6.79 -3.19 -25.12
N LEU A 35 -6.61 -1.96 -25.62
CA LEU A 35 -5.96 -0.89 -24.86
C LEU A 35 -6.79 -0.51 -23.62
N HIS A 36 -8.10 -0.43 -23.77
CA HIS A 36 -9.01 -0.16 -22.66
C HIS A 36 -8.94 -1.28 -21.61
N ALA A 37 -8.99 -2.54 -22.02
CA ALA A 37 -8.88 -3.68 -21.12
C ALA A 37 -7.52 -3.73 -20.40
N ALA A 38 -6.42 -3.42 -21.09
CA ALA A 38 -5.10 -3.34 -20.49
C ALA A 38 -5.00 -2.20 -19.46
N THR A 39 -5.60 -1.05 -19.76
CA THR A 39 -5.62 0.11 -18.86
C THR A 39 -6.43 -0.18 -17.59
N GLU A 40 -7.60 -0.79 -17.74
CA GLU A 40 -8.43 -1.19 -16.58
C GLU A 40 -7.72 -2.24 -15.72
N ARG A 41 -7.12 -3.28 -16.32
CA ARG A 41 -6.35 -4.26 -15.56
C ARG A 41 -5.19 -3.64 -14.81
N GLY A 42 -4.38 -2.80 -15.48
CA GLY A 42 -3.26 -2.13 -14.83
C GLY A 42 -3.71 -1.23 -13.67
N ARG A 43 -4.89 -0.60 -13.78
CA ARG A 43 -5.49 0.18 -12.69
C ARG A 43 -5.94 -0.72 -11.54
N GLU A 44 -6.60 -1.84 -11.84
CA GLU A 44 -7.06 -2.81 -10.83
C GLU A 44 -5.88 -3.45 -10.09
N GLU A 45 -4.90 -3.97 -10.81
CA GLU A 45 -3.67 -4.54 -10.26
C GLU A 45 -2.91 -3.51 -9.40
N GLY A 46 -2.76 -2.27 -9.89
CA GLY A 46 -2.10 -1.21 -9.12
C GLY A 46 -2.82 -0.84 -7.82
N VAL A 47 -4.16 -0.87 -7.81
CA VAL A 47 -4.95 -0.65 -6.59
C VAL A 47 -4.82 -1.83 -5.62
N GLU A 48 -4.90 -3.05 -6.13
CA GLU A 48 -4.77 -4.27 -5.32
C GLU A 48 -3.39 -4.37 -4.68
N GLU A 49 -2.32 -4.23 -5.47
CA GLU A 49 -0.95 -4.22 -4.96
C GLU A 49 -0.72 -3.10 -3.93
N GLY A 50 -1.26 -1.90 -4.19
CA GLY A 50 -1.14 -0.77 -3.27
C GLY A 50 -1.82 -1.02 -1.93
N MET A 51 -3.00 -1.64 -1.95
CA MET A 51 -3.73 -2.02 -0.73
C MET A 51 -3.03 -3.15 0.03
N GLU A 52 -2.52 -4.15 -0.67
CA GLU A 52 -1.81 -5.27 -0.06
C GLU A 52 -0.52 -4.80 0.63
N LYS A 53 0.34 -4.07 -0.11
CA LYS A 53 1.60 -3.52 0.43
C LYS A 53 1.34 -2.61 1.62
N GLY A 54 0.39 -1.67 1.51
CA GLY A 54 0.08 -0.75 2.61
C GLY A 54 -0.46 -1.47 3.86
N ARG A 55 -1.20 -2.57 3.68
CA ARG A 55 -1.69 -3.39 4.80
C ARG A 55 -0.57 -4.19 5.45
N GLU A 56 0.33 -4.76 4.66
CA GLU A 56 1.47 -5.54 5.15
C GLU A 56 2.44 -4.65 5.92
N GLU A 57 2.87 -3.53 5.32
CA GLU A 57 3.75 -2.54 5.94
C GLU A 57 3.15 -2.02 7.25
N GLY A 58 1.89 -1.58 7.24
CA GLY A 58 1.24 -1.07 8.44
C GLY A 58 1.08 -2.12 9.56
N ARG A 59 0.93 -3.41 9.20
CA ARG A 59 0.89 -4.51 10.17
C ARG A 59 2.27 -4.79 10.74
N GLU A 60 3.31 -4.76 9.92
CA GLU A 60 4.69 -5.00 10.36
C GLU A 60 5.16 -3.89 11.30
N GLU A 61 5.02 -2.63 10.89
CA GLU A 61 5.36 -1.46 11.70
C GLU A 61 4.60 -1.46 13.04
N GLY A 62 3.28 -1.69 12.99
CA GLY A 62 2.46 -1.74 14.19
C GLY A 62 2.85 -2.88 15.14
N ARG A 63 3.29 -4.04 14.60
CA ARG A 63 3.78 -5.16 15.40
C ARG A 63 5.12 -4.84 16.06
N GLU A 64 6.05 -4.26 15.32
CA GLU A 64 7.37 -3.89 15.83
C GLU A 64 7.26 -2.82 16.92
N GLU A 65 6.49 -1.75 16.65
CA GLU A 65 6.24 -0.69 17.62
C GLU A 65 5.55 -1.24 18.88
N GLY A 66 4.55 -2.12 18.70
CA GLY A 66 3.87 -2.79 19.80
C GLY A 66 4.78 -3.66 20.66
N LEU A 67 5.67 -4.44 20.05
CA LEU A 67 6.65 -5.27 20.75
C LEU A 67 7.67 -4.42 21.51
N SER A 68 8.20 -3.36 20.88
CA SER A 68 9.15 -2.44 21.50
C SER A 68 8.54 -1.70 22.70
N LYS A 69 7.33 -1.14 22.53
CA LYS A 69 6.58 -0.51 23.63
C LYS A 69 6.28 -1.52 24.74
N GLY A 70 5.88 -2.75 24.38
CA GLY A 70 5.61 -3.83 25.33
C GLY A 70 6.83 -4.22 26.16
N ALA A 71 7.99 -4.38 25.51
CA ALA A 71 9.25 -4.68 26.17
C ALA A 71 9.67 -3.56 27.13
N LYS A 72 9.61 -2.28 26.68
CA LYS A 72 9.91 -1.14 27.54
C LYS A 72 8.99 -1.08 28.77
N LEU A 73 7.69 -1.32 28.58
CA LEU A 73 6.73 -1.37 29.70
C LEU A 73 7.02 -2.54 30.66
N ALA A 74 7.45 -3.70 30.15
CA ALA A 74 7.84 -4.83 30.98
C ALA A 74 9.08 -4.50 31.83
N ASN A 75 10.10 -3.88 31.22
CA ASN A 75 11.31 -3.43 31.92
C ASN A 75 10.98 -2.42 33.03
N ILE A 76 10.11 -1.44 32.75
CA ILE A 76 9.63 -0.46 33.75
C ILE A 76 8.89 -1.16 34.89
N LYS A 77 8.00 -2.12 34.59
CA LYS A 77 7.28 -2.88 35.63
C LYS A 77 8.23 -3.70 36.50
N ALA A 78 9.23 -4.33 35.90
CA ALA A 78 10.25 -5.09 36.61
C ALA A 78 11.06 -4.17 37.54
N ALA A 79 11.54 -3.02 37.04
CA ALA A 79 12.28 -2.04 37.81
C ALA A 79 11.47 -1.52 39.01
N LYS A 80 10.18 -1.18 38.82
CA LYS A 80 9.29 -0.78 39.92
C LYS A 80 9.16 -1.88 40.99
N ALA A 81 9.00 -3.13 40.58
CA ALA A 81 8.90 -4.24 41.52
C ALA A 81 10.20 -4.45 42.32
N MET A 82 11.36 -4.23 41.69
CA MET A 82 12.67 -4.30 42.36
C MET A 82 12.88 -3.13 43.33
N LEU A 83 12.48 -1.91 42.95
CA LEU A 83 12.51 -0.73 43.83
C LEU A 83 11.67 -0.96 45.09
N VAL A 84 10.45 -1.50 44.95
CA VAL A 84 9.57 -1.83 46.08
C VAL A 84 10.21 -2.86 47.02
N LYS A 85 11.02 -3.78 46.48
CA LYS A 85 11.77 -4.78 47.26
C LYS A 85 13.05 -4.23 47.88
N GLY A 86 13.37 -2.95 47.65
CA GLY A 86 14.54 -2.28 48.22
C GLY A 86 15.87 -2.71 47.59
N LEU A 87 15.85 -3.17 46.33
CA LEU A 87 17.09 -3.43 45.59
C LEU A 87 17.84 -2.12 45.31
N ASP A 88 19.16 -2.22 45.22
CA ASP A 88 20.04 -1.11 44.88
C ASP A 88 19.82 -0.60 43.44
N ILE A 89 19.90 0.72 43.24
CA ILE A 89 19.59 1.37 41.97
C ILE A 89 20.57 0.95 40.87
N ASP A 90 21.85 0.79 41.18
CA ASP A 90 22.85 0.37 40.20
C ASP A 90 22.57 -1.07 39.75
N LEU A 91 22.15 -1.94 40.67
CA LEU A 91 21.74 -3.31 40.36
C LEU A 91 20.46 -3.36 39.51
N ILE A 92 19.47 -2.49 39.80
CA ILE A 92 18.24 -2.41 39.00
C ILE A 92 18.58 -1.95 37.58
N SER A 93 19.44 -0.95 37.42
CA SER A 93 19.88 -0.46 36.11
C SER A 93 20.52 -1.55 35.26
N GLN A 94 21.37 -2.38 35.86
CA GLN A 94 22.01 -3.51 35.17
C GLN A 94 21.02 -4.60 34.74
N ILE A 95 19.92 -4.82 35.48
CA ILE A 95 18.99 -5.92 35.22
C ILE A 95 17.83 -5.49 34.32
N SER A 96 17.28 -4.29 34.51
CA SER A 96 16.09 -3.82 33.79
C SER A 96 16.41 -3.11 32.47
N GLU A 97 17.68 -2.96 32.12
CA GLU A 97 18.14 -2.21 30.93
C GLU A 97 17.58 -0.77 30.90
N LEU A 98 17.40 -0.17 32.08
CA LEU A 98 16.98 1.22 32.24
C LEU A 98 18.14 2.03 32.77
N SER A 99 18.23 3.28 32.34
CA SER A 99 19.19 4.23 32.92
C SER A 99 18.85 4.53 34.38
N ILE A 100 19.87 4.95 35.14
CA ILE A 100 19.68 5.40 36.53
C ILE A 100 18.67 6.55 36.59
N ASP A 101 18.72 7.48 35.63
CA ASP A 101 17.77 8.60 35.54
C ASP A 101 16.33 8.11 35.34
N GLU A 102 16.11 7.20 34.39
CA GLU A 102 14.79 6.58 34.18
C GLU A 102 14.30 5.88 35.46
N ILE A 103 15.17 5.17 36.18
CA ILE A 103 14.80 4.48 37.43
C ILE A 103 14.46 5.47 38.54
N MET A 104 15.21 6.57 38.65
CA MET A 104 14.94 7.65 39.61
C MET A 104 13.60 8.33 39.34
N GLU A 105 13.22 8.51 38.07
CA GLU A 105 11.89 9.00 37.70
C GLU A 105 10.76 8.06 38.14
N LEU A 106 11.00 6.73 38.20
CA LEU A 106 10.01 5.75 38.67
C LEU A 106 9.78 5.79 40.20
N LYS A 107 10.64 6.49 40.96
CA LYS A 107 10.55 6.61 42.41
C LYS A 107 9.56 7.70 42.87
N ASN A 108 9.16 8.58 41.95
CA ASN A 108 8.14 9.61 42.16
C ASN A 108 6.72 9.03 42.04
#